data_AF-A0A4P1RAE3-F1
#
_entry.id   AF-A0A4P1RAE3-F1
#
_cell.length_a   1.000
_cell.length_b   1.000
_cell.length_c   1.000
_cell.angle_alpha   90.00
_cell.angle_beta   90.00
_cell.angle_gamma   90.00
#
_symmetry.space_group_name_H-M   'P 1'
#
loop_
_entity.id
_entity.type
_entity.pdbx_description
1 polymer ?
#
loop_
_entity_poly.entity_id
_entity_poly.type
_entity_poly.pdbx_seq_one_letter_code
_entity_poly.pdbx_strand_id
1 'polypeptide(L)'
;MSPQTETKASIEFKAGVKDYKLTYYTPDYKTKDIDILAAFKVTPKPGVPPKEVGVAVAAESSTDTWTIVWNDGPTSLDRYKGQFYHIKLVVGEENQFIVYVAFPLDLFE
;
A
#
# COMPACT_ATOMS: atom_id res chain seq x y z
N MET A 1 -0.83 34.57 20.33
CA MET A 1 -1.55 33.32 20.63
C MET A 1 -1.15 32.32 19.57
N SER A 2 -0.32 31.34 19.94
CA SER A 2 0.05 30.27 19.01
C SER A 2 -1.17 29.39 18.77
N PRO A 3 -1.50 29.01 17.53
CA PRO A 3 -2.55 28.04 17.31
C PRO A 3 -2.06 26.70 17.85
N GLN A 4 -2.70 26.22 18.93
CA GLN A 4 -2.57 24.83 19.35
C GLN A 4 -3.29 23.99 18.30
N THR A 5 -2.51 23.32 17.45
CA THR A 5 -3.04 22.24 16.62
C THR A 5 -3.44 21.11 17.55
N GLU A 6 -4.74 20.94 17.77
CA GLU A 6 -5.29 19.78 18.45
C GLU A 6 -5.02 18.53 17.61
N THR A 7 -4.03 17.75 18.01
CA THR A 7 -3.86 16.38 17.50
C THR A 7 -5.03 15.56 18.02
N LYS A 8 -6.03 15.28 17.17
CA LYS A 8 -7.05 14.25 17.44
C LYS A 8 -6.39 12.87 17.37
N ALA A 9 -5.62 12.52 18.40
CA ALA A 9 -5.17 11.15 18.63
C ALA A 9 -6.32 10.38 19.29
N SER A 10 -7.27 9.92 18.48
CA SER A 10 -8.30 8.99 18.94
C SER A 10 -8.58 7.96 17.85
N ILE A 11 -7.53 7.26 17.42
CA ILE A 11 -7.66 5.93 16.84
C ILE A 11 -7.09 5.00 17.90
N GLU A 12 -7.95 4.19 18.49
CA GLU A 12 -7.58 3.20 19.49
C GLU A 12 -6.60 2.22 18.83
N PHE A 13 -5.31 2.37 19.15
CA PHE A 13 -4.26 1.52 18.60
C PHE A 13 -4.51 0.08 19.05
N LYS A 14 -4.74 -0.82 18.09
CA LYS A 14 -4.87 -2.25 18.34
C LYS A 14 -3.64 -2.96 17.78
N ALA A 15 -2.82 -3.52 18.65
CA ALA A 15 -1.69 -4.34 18.23
C ALA A 15 -2.17 -5.66 17.59
N GLY A 16 -1.39 -6.19 16.66
CA GLY A 16 -1.64 -7.46 15.99
C GLY A 16 -1.19 -7.47 14.54
N VAL A 17 -1.18 -8.66 13.94
CA VAL A 17 -0.88 -8.83 12.52
C VAL A 17 -1.96 -8.13 11.70
N LYS A 18 -1.54 -7.30 10.74
CA LYS A 18 -2.45 -6.61 9.81
C LYS A 18 -2.93 -7.58 8.76
N ASP A 19 -4.24 -7.62 8.53
CA ASP A 19 -4.74 -8.05 7.23
C ASP A 19 -4.42 -6.94 6.22
N TYR A 20 -3.45 -7.16 5.34
CA TYR A 20 -3.05 -6.18 4.33
C TYR A 20 -4.22 -5.74 3.42
N LYS A 21 -5.25 -6.59 3.29
CA LYS A 21 -6.33 -6.56 2.30
C LYS A 21 -7.11 -5.24 2.11
N LEU A 22 -7.06 -4.29 3.04
CA LEU A 22 -7.93 -3.11 3.00
C LEU A 22 -7.21 -1.77 2.80
N THR A 23 -5.91 -1.66 3.08
CA THR A 23 -5.26 -0.34 3.16
C THR A 23 -4.58 0.07 1.85
N TYR A 24 -3.94 -0.89 1.16
CA TYR A 24 -3.09 -0.63 -0.02
C TYR A 24 -3.73 -1.04 -1.35
N TYR A 25 -4.81 -1.84 -1.34
CA TYR A 25 -5.56 -2.14 -2.57
C TYR A 25 -6.57 -1.04 -2.87
N THR A 26 -6.30 -0.25 -3.91
CA THR A 26 -7.09 0.94 -4.27
C THR A 26 -7.39 0.94 -5.77
N PRO A 27 -8.31 0.06 -6.24
CA PRO A 27 -8.57 -0.12 -7.67
C PRO A 27 -9.13 1.12 -8.38
N ASP A 28 -9.76 2.01 -7.63
CA ASP A 28 -10.32 3.26 -8.14
C ASP A 28 -9.33 4.45 -8.06
N TYR A 29 -8.10 4.21 -7.59
CA TYR A 29 -7.08 5.25 -7.51
C TYR A 29 -6.73 5.76 -8.91
N LYS A 30 -6.88 7.06 -9.11
CA LYS A 30 -6.42 7.74 -10.31
C LYS A 30 -4.98 8.16 -10.09
N THR A 31 -4.08 7.58 -10.87
CA THR A 31 -2.67 7.97 -10.90
C THR A 31 -2.52 9.45 -11.20
N LYS A 32 -1.62 10.11 -10.48
CA LYS A 32 -1.25 11.49 -10.72
C LYS A 32 -0.01 11.55 -11.60
N ASP A 33 0.18 12.65 -12.32
CA ASP A 33 1.36 12.83 -13.18
C ASP A 33 2.69 12.84 -12.40
N ILE A 34 2.63 13.15 -11.10
CA ILE A 34 3.78 13.16 -10.19
C ILE A 34 4.05 11.80 -9.54
N ASP A 35 3.16 10.82 -9.69
CA ASP A 35 3.35 9.52 -9.05
C ASP A 35 4.47 8.74 -9.77
N ILE A 36 5.32 8.07 -9.01
CA ILE A 36 6.24 7.07 -9.55
C ILE A 36 5.47 5.77 -9.75
N LEU A 37 5.40 5.27 -10.98
CA LEU A 37 4.65 4.06 -11.33
C LEU A 37 5.59 2.87 -11.51
N ALA A 38 5.26 1.76 -10.85
CA ALA A 38 5.97 0.50 -10.99
C ALA A 38 5.04 -0.63 -11.44
N ALA A 39 5.56 -1.51 -12.30
CA ALA A 39 4.87 -2.72 -12.74
C ALA A 39 5.72 -3.93 -12.36
N PHE A 40 5.24 -4.72 -11.39
CA PHE A 40 5.94 -5.89 -10.88
C PHE A 40 5.37 -7.15 -11.50
N LYS A 41 6.23 -7.99 -12.09
CA LYS A 41 5.86 -9.36 -12.44
C LYS A 41 5.98 -10.23 -11.19
N VAL A 42 4.85 -10.74 -10.71
CA VAL A 42 4.76 -11.53 -9.49
C VAL A 42 4.28 -12.94 -9.78
N THR A 43 4.79 -13.90 -9.00
CA THR A 43 4.34 -15.31 -9.00
C THR A 43 3.93 -15.67 -7.57
N PRO A 44 2.63 -15.71 -7.25
CA PRO A 44 2.17 -16.07 -5.92
C PRO A 44 2.55 -17.50 -5.57
N LYS A 45 2.86 -17.74 -4.28
CA LYS A 45 2.96 -19.11 -3.76
C LYS A 45 1.60 -19.81 -3.87
N PRO A 46 1.56 -21.15 -4.01
CA PRO A 46 0.30 -21.91 -4.02
C PRO A 46 -0.58 -21.56 -2.81
N GLY A 47 -1.86 -21.30 -3.07
CA GLY A 47 -2.84 -20.91 -2.04
C GLY A 47 -2.84 -19.43 -1.66
N VAL A 48 -1.88 -18.62 -2.13
CA VAL A 48 -1.87 -17.17 -1.87
C VAL A 48 -2.60 -16.44 -3.01
N PRO A 49 -3.65 -15.64 -2.70
CA PRO A 49 -4.34 -14.86 -3.71
C PRO A 49 -3.40 -13.84 -4.40
N PRO A 50 -3.45 -13.66 -5.73
CA PRO A 50 -2.59 -12.72 -6.43
C PRO A 50 -2.72 -11.28 -5.93
N LYS A 51 -3.94 -10.88 -5.54
CA LYS A 51 -4.20 -9.57 -4.95
C LYS A 51 -3.46 -9.37 -3.63
N GLU A 52 -3.34 -10.41 -2.81
CA GLU A 52 -2.63 -10.33 -1.53
C GLU A 52 -1.13 -10.06 -1.74
N VAL A 53 -0.54 -10.70 -2.75
CA VAL A 53 0.84 -10.41 -3.17
C VAL A 53 0.97 -8.95 -3.64
N GLY A 54 0.03 -8.45 -4.43
CA GLY A 54 0.06 -7.07 -4.90
C GLY A 54 -0.04 -6.04 -3.78
N VAL A 55 -0.88 -6.31 -2.78
CA VAL A 55 -0.99 -5.48 -1.58
C VAL A 55 0.30 -5.54 -0.75
N ALA A 56 0.87 -6.73 -0.52
CA ALA A 56 2.11 -6.87 0.22
C ALA A 56 3.28 -6.15 -0.48
N VAL A 57 3.35 -6.23 -1.81
CA VAL A 57 4.33 -5.48 -2.61
C VAL A 57 4.16 -3.98 -2.38
N ALA A 58 2.96 -3.44 -2.47
CA ALA A 58 2.73 -2.00 -2.24
C ALA A 58 3.03 -1.57 -0.79
N ALA A 59 2.65 -2.39 0.19
CA ALA A 59 2.82 -2.10 1.61
C ALA A 59 4.30 -2.06 2.02
N GLU A 60 5.03 -3.15 1.79
CA GLU A 60 6.42 -3.33 2.25
C GLU A 60 7.43 -2.51 1.42
N SER A 61 7.04 -2.04 0.24
CA SER A 61 7.89 -1.14 -0.57
C SER A 61 7.59 0.35 -0.35
N SER A 62 6.59 0.70 0.45
CA SER A 62 6.34 2.10 0.82
C SER A 62 6.55 2.34 2.31
N THR A 63 5.69 1.80 3.17
CA THR A 63 5.48 2.35 4.52
C THR A 63 5.08 1.33 5.59
N ASP A 64 4.54 0.17 5.20
CA ASP A 64 4.01 -0.80 6.16
C ASP A 64 5.01 -1.92 6.49
N THR A 65 4.69 -2.65 7.55
CA THR A 65 5.34 -3.90 7.93
C THR A 65 4.29 -4.95 8.36
N TRP A 66 4.71 -6.16 8.72
CA TRP A 66 3.87 -7.32 9.01
C TRP A 66 2.91 -7.21 10.21
N THR A 67 2.98 -6.13 10.99
CA THR A 67 2.14 -5.92 12.19
C THR A 67 1.77 -4.44 12.36
N ILE A 68 0.70 -4.15 13.09
CA ILE A 68 0.29 -2.77 13.40
C ILE A 68 1.33 -2.11 14.29
N VAL A 69 1.87 -0.98 13.83
CA VAL A 69 2.80 -0.15 14.58
C VAL A 69 2.12 1.17 14.95
N TRP A 70 2.30 1.61 16.19
CA TRP A 70 1.62 2.79 16.71
C TRP A 70 2.13 4.09 16.06
N ASN A 71 3.35 4.06 15.51
CA ASN A 71 3.98 5.17 14.79
C ASN A 71 3.25 5.57 13.49
N ASP A 72 2.30 4.79 13.00
CA ASP A 72 1.46 5.19 11.87
C ASP A 72 0.59 6.41 12.24
N GLY A 73 0.10 6.48 13.50
CA GLY A 73 -0.83 7.50 13.98
C GLY A 73 -0.42 8.98 13.80
N PRO A 74 0.84 9.39 14.04
CA PRO A 74 1.30 10.75 13.79
C PRO A 74 1.54 11.11 12.31
N THR A 75 1.45 10.16 11.37
CA THR A 75 1.71 10.40 9.94
C THR A 75 0.45 10.23 9.10
N SER A 76 0.43 10.86 7.90
CA SER A 76 -0.70 10.71 6.97
C SER A 76 -0.45 9.53 6.05
N LEU A 77 -0.98 8.36 6.40
CA LEU A 77 -0.84 7.16 5.58
C LEU A 77 -1.39 7.37 4.16
N ASP A 78 -2.48 8.13 4.00
CA ASP A 78 -3.04 8.42 2.67
C ASP A 78 -2.12 9.28 1.79
N ARG A 79 -1.20 10.05 2.39
CA ARG A 79 -0.19 10.82 1.64
C ARG A 79 0.99 9.95 1.19
N TYR A 80 1.39 8.98 2.01
CA TYR A 80 2.66 8.26 1.83
C TYR A 80 2.51 6.80 1.42
N LYS A 81 1.33 6.19 1.53
CA LYS A 81 1.15 4.79 1.15
C LYS A 81 1.26 4.59 -0.36
N GLY A 82 1.92 3.51 -0.76
CA GLY A 82 1.82 2.98 -2.11
C GLY A 82 0.38 2.58 -2.44
N GLN A 83 -0.01 2.74 -3.69
CA GLN A 83 -1.37 2.48 -4.16
C GLN A 83 -1.32 1.31 -5.14
N PHE A 84 -1.73 0.11 -4.72
CA PHE A 84 -1.93 -1.02 -5.62
C PHE A 84 -3.28 -0.86 -6.32
N TYR A 85 -3.25 -0.31 -7.54
CA TYR A 85 -4.46 0.13 -8.25
C TYR A 85 -4.87 -0.82 -9.38
N HIS A 86 -3.98 -1.68 -9.87
CA HIS A 86 -4.34 -2.57 -10.96
C HIS A 86 -3.56 -3.89 -10.96
N ILE A 87 -4.22 -4.97 -11.33
CA ILE A 87 -3.63 -6.29 -11.53
C ILE A 87 -4.14 -6.91 -12.82
N LYS A 88 -3.24 -7.55 -13.57
CA LYS A 88 -3.61 -8.34 -14.75
C LYS A 88 -2.82 -9.64 -14.81
N LEU A 89 -3.40 -10.65 -15.44
CA LEU A 89 -2.70 -11.90 -15.75
C LEU A 89 -1.65 -11.66 -16.84
N VAL A 90 -0.52 -12.36 -16.77
CA VAL A 90 0.44 -12.42 -17.87
C VAL A 90 -0.09 -13.41 -18.91
N VAL A 91 -0.26 -12.94 -20.15
CA VAL A 91 -0.78 -13.80 -21.24
C VAL A 91 0.17 -14.97 -21.47
N GLY A 92 -0.37 -16.19 -21.50
CA GLY A 92 0.40 -17.42 -21.69
C GLY A 92 0.96 -18.04 -20.41
N GLU A 93 0.76 -17.41 -19.25
CA GLU A 93 1.22 -17.91 -17.95
C GLU A 93 0.02 -18.18 -17.03
N GLU A 94 0.01 -19.32 -16.34
CA GLU A 94 -1.15 -19.73 -15.51
C GLU A 94 -1.15 -19.07 -14.11
N ASN A 95 0.03 -18.70 -13.59
CA ASN A 95 0.19 -18.18 -12.22
C ASN A 95 1.13 -16.97 -12.14
N GLN A 96 1.27 -16.21 -13.23
CA GLN A 96 2.03 -14.95 -13.24
C GLN A 96 1.11 -13.76 -13.46
N PHE A 97 1.37 -12.69 -12.71
CA PHE A 97 0.56 -11.47 -12.74
C PHE A 97 1.46 -10.26 -12.86
N ILE A 98 0.96 -9.18 -13.47
CA ILE A 98 1.53 -7.85 -13.36
C ILE A 98 0.72 -7.06 -12.34
N VAL A 99 1.39 -6.63 -11.27
CA VAL A 99 0.85 -5.75 -10.23
C VAL A 99 1.35 -4.35 -10.52
N TYR A 100 0.43 -3.39 -10.58
CA TYR A 100 0.74 -1.99 -10.79
C TYR A 100 0.59 -1.22 -9.47
N VAL A 101 1.67 -0.54 -9.08
CA VAL A 101 1.74 0.27 -7.86
C VAL A 101 2.11 1.69 -8.22
N ALA A 102 1.41 2.66 -7.64
CA ALA A 102 1.76 4.07 -7.70
C ALA A 102 2.34 4.53 -6.36
N PHE A 103 3.46 5.24 -6.40
CA PHE A 103 4.15 5.78 -5.24
C PHE A 103 4.12 7.32 -5.28
N PRO A 104 3.69 7.98 -4.19
CA PRO A 104 3.78 9.43 -4.07
C PRO A 104 5.23 9.93 -4.24
N LEU A 105 5.42 11.03 -4.98
CA LEU A 105 6.74 11.63 -5.22
C LEU A 105 7.51 11.91 -3.93
N ASP A 106 6.80 12.39 -2.90
CA ASP A 106 7.35 12.77 -1.59
C ASP A 106 8.01 11.60 -0.82
N LEU A 107 7.92 10.36 -1.31
CA LEU A 107 8.61 9.21 -0.73
C LEU A 107 10.09 9.12 -1.10
N PHE A 108 10.54 9.86 -2.12
CA PHE A 108 11.87 9.71 -2.70
C PHE A 108 12.73 10.96 -2.45
N GLU A 109 14.04 10.77 -2.24
CA GLU A 109 15.04 11.81 -1.96
C GLU A 109 15.37 12.68 -3.19
#